data_AF-A0A3D0U6V8-F1
#
_entry.id   AF-A0A3D0U6V8-F1
#
_cell.length_a   1.000
_cell.length_b   1.000
_cell.length_c   1.000
_cell.angle_alpha   90.00
_cell.angle_beta   90.00
_cell.angle_gamma   90.00
#
_symmetry.space_group_name_H-M   'P 1'
#
loop_
_entity.id
_entity.type
_entity.pdbx_description
1 polymer ?
#
loop_
_entity_poly.entity_id
_entity_poly.type
_entity_poly.pdbx_seq_one_letter_code
_entity_poly.pdbx_strand_id
1 'polypeptide(L)' 'MNTHAFSTLSLKPDLLHNLAALGYEAMTPIQAQSLPPILAGKDVIAQGKTGSGKTAAFSLGLLHNLEVKRFRVQSLVLCP' A
#
# COMPACT_ATOMS: atom_id res chain seq x y z
N MET A 1 -6.63 20.68 0.86
CA MET A 1 -6.79 19.25 1.21
C MET A 1 -5.48 18.55 0.87
N ASN A 2 -4.90 17.78 1.79
CA ASN A 2 -3.65 17.05 1.52
C ASN A 2 -3.95 15.88 0.57
N THR A 3 -3.68 16.06 -0.73
CA THR A 3 -3.89 15.04 -1.77
C THR A 3 -2.99 13.81 -1.59
N HIS A 4 -1.99 13.89 -0.72
CA HIS A 4 -1.09 12.79 -0.37
C HIS A 4 -1.49 12.06 0.90
N ALA A 5 -2.58 12.44 1.59
CA ALA A 5 -3.02 11.70 2.77
C ALA A 5 -3.52 10.29 2.38
N PHE A 6 -3.17 9.27 3.17
CA PHE A 6 -3.64 7.89 2.94
C PHE A 6 -5.16 7.76 3.00
N SER A 7 -5.83 8.64 3.75
CA SER A 7 -7.30 8.71 3.86
C SER A 7 -8.00 9.10 2.56
N THR A 8 -7.26 9.56 1.54
CA THR A 8 -7.80 9.81 0.20
C THR A 8 -7.97 8.52 -0.61
N LEU A 9 -7.39 7.40 -0.17
CA LEU A 9 -7.49 6.10 -0.81
C LEU A 9 -8.61 5.25 -0.19
N SER A 10 -9.23 4.39 -0.99
CA SER A 10 -10.22 3.40 -0.55
C SER A 10 -9.59 2.20 0.18
N LEU A 11 -8.76 2.46 1.20
CA LEU A 11 -8.17 1.43 2.04
C LEU A 11 -9.16 0.89 3.07
N LYS A 12 -8.89 -0.33 3.58
CA LYS A 12 -9.67 -0.90 4.69
C LYS A 12 -9.50 0.02 5.92
N PRO A 13 -10.58 0.29 6.70
CA PRO A 13 -10.50 1.18 7.87
C PRO A 13 -9.38 0.80 8.86
N ASP A 14 -9.19 -0.49 9.10
CA ASP A 14 -8.14 -1.00 10.01
C ASP A 14 -6.72 -0.65 9.51
N LEU A 15 -6.51 -0.63 8.19
CA LEU A 15 -5.22 -0.21 7.61
C LEU A 15 -5.00 1.29 7.79
N LEU A 16 -6.02 2.12 7.60
CA LEU A 16 -5.93 3.56 7.84
C LEU A 16 -5.64 3.86 9.31
N HIS A 17 -6.30 3.15 10.23
CA HIS A 17 -6.04 3.27 11.67
C HIS A 17 -4.59 2.90 12.01
N ASN A 18 -4.11 1.77 11.50
CA ASN A 18 -2.73 1.33 11.74
C ASN A 18 -1.70 2.29 11.15
N LEU A 19 -1.95 2.85 9.96
CA LEU A 19 -1.08 3.86 9.35
C LEU A 19 -0.98 5.10 10.24
N ALA A 20 -2.11 5.59 10.75
CA ALA A 20 -2.13 6.72 11.69
C ALA A 20 -1.38 6.40 12.99
N ALA A 21 -1.61 5.23 13.58
CA ALA A 21 -0.95 4.80 14.81
C ALA A 21 0.57 4.64 14.67
N LEU A 22 1.04 4.25 13.47
CA LEU A 22 2.46 4.15 13.13
C LEU A 22 3.10 5.50 12.74
N GLY A 23 2.32 6.59 12.69
CA GLY A 23 2.82 7.92 12.32
C GLY A 23 3.01 8.12 10.81
N TYR A 24 2.34 7.33 9.96
CA TYR A 24 2.33 7.57 8.51
C TYR A 24 1.34 8.69 8.16
N GLU A 25 1.81 9.93 8.27
CA GLU A 25 0.97 11.14 8.06
C GLU A 25 0.59 11.35 6.58
N ALA A 26 1.51 11.10 5.65
CA ALA A 26 1.31 11.30 4.22
C ALA A 26 2.08 10.27 3.39
N MET A 27 1.55 9.96 2.21
CA MET A 27 2.19 9.13 1.21
C MET A 27 3.46 9.79 0.69
N THR A 28 4.52 9.01 0.53
CA THR A 28 5.69 9.43 -0.25
C THR A 28 5.33 9.55 -1.74
N PRO A 29 6.13 10.25 -2.57
CA PRO A 29 5.83 10.40 -3.99
C PRO A 29 5.64 9.08 -4.75
N ILE A 30 6.43 8.04 -4.41
CA ILE A 30 6.26 6.72 -5.05
C ILE A 30 4.97 6.05 -4.61
N GLN A 31 4.59 6.17 -3.33
CA GLN A 31 3.36 5.60 -2.78
C GLN A 31 2.13 6.28 -3.39
N ALA A 32 2.12 7.61 -3.49
CA ALA A 32 1.00 8.35 -4.08
C ALA A 32 0.76 8.00 -5.56
N GLN A 33 1.82 7.66 -6.30
CA GLN A 33 1.71 7.25 -7.71
C GLN A 33 1.35 5.76 -7.86
N SER A 34 1.88 4.88 -7.00
CA SER A 34 1.72 3.44 -7.16
C SER A 34 0.51 2.87 -6.42
N LEU A 35 0.08 3.42 -5.29
CA LEU A 35 -1.01 2.86 -4.49
C LEU A 35 -2.36 2.86 -5.22
N PRO A 36 -2.81 3.95 -5.86
CA PRO A 36 -4.10 3.93 -6.57
C PRO A 36 -4.21 2.82 -7.63
N PRO A 37 -3.24 2.62 -8.55
CA PRO A 37 -3.32 1.50 -9.49
C PRO A 37 -3.14 0.13 -8.82
N ILE A 38 -2.31 -0.01 -7.77
CA ILE A 38 -2.18 -1.26 -7.00
C ILE A 38 -3.53 -1.66 -6.38
N LEU A 39 -4.23 -0.72 -5.74
CA LEU A 39 -5.53 -0.96 -5.12
C LEU A 39 -6.62 -1.25 -6.15
N ALA A 40 -6.48 -0.74 -7.38
CA ALA A 40 -7.33 -1.07 -8.51
C ALA A 40 -7.00 -2.44 -9.14
N GLY A 41 -6.04 -3.21 -8.59
CA GLY A 41 -5.66 -4.52 -9.09
C GLY A 41 -4.90 -4.49 -10.42
N LYS A 42 -4.26 -3.37 -10.76
CA LYS A 42 -3.47 -3.23 -11.99
C LYS A 42 -2.03 -3.66 -11.77
N ASP A 43 -1.40 -4.15 -12.84
CA ASP A 43 0.04 -4.36 -12.87
C ASP A 43 0.77 -3.01 -12.84
N VAL A 44 1.80 -2.91 -11.99
CA VAL A 44 2.52 -1.66 -11.75
C VAL A 44 4.02 -1.91 -11.79
N ILE A 45 4.71 -1.12 -12.61
CA ILE A 45 6.17 -0.95 -12.55
C ILE A 45 6.44 0.34 -11.78
N ALA A 46 7.05 0.22 -10.60
CA ALA A 46 7.38 1.36 -9.75
C ALA A 46 8.91 1.51 -9.62
N GLN A 47 9.46 2.59 -10.19
CA GLN A 47 10.89 2.89 -10.11
C GLN A 47 11.17 3.96 -9.05
N GLY A 48 12.11 3.69 -8.15
CA GLY A 48 12.57 4.67 -7.16
C GLY A 48 13.72 4.12 -6.33
N LYS A 49 14.49 5.01 -5.71
CA LYS A 49 15.64 4.65 -4.86
C LYS A 49 15.25 3.78 -3.65
N THR A 50 16.20 3.03 -3.08
CA THR A 50 16.01 2.36 -1.78
C THR A 50 15.61 3.39 -0.71
N GLY A 51 14.70 3.00 0.19
CA GLY A 51 14.12 3.92 1.19
C GLY A 51 13.02 4.85 0.66
N SER A 52 12.61 4.76 -0.61
CA SER A 52 11.52 5.61 -1.15
C SER A 52 10.11 5.25 -0.65
N GLY A 53 9.93 4.13 0.06
CA GLY A 53 8.63 3.68 0.55
C GLY A 53 7.91 2.64 -0.33
N LYS A 54 8.60 2.02 -1.29
CA LYS A 54 8.05 0.96 -2.16
C LYS A 54 7.49 -0.25 -1.37
N THR A 55 8.17 -0.64 -0.29
CA THR A 55 7.75 -1.77 0.55
C THR A 55 6.36 -1.55 1.13
N ALA A 56 6.10 -0.37 1.69
CA ALA A 56 4.77 -0.02 2.19
C ALA A 56 3.73 0.03 1.06
N ALA A 57 4.10 0.52 -0.12
CA ALA A 57 3.18 0.59 -1.26
C ALA A 57 2.63 -0.78 -1.67
N PHE A 58 3.49 -1.77 -1.94
CA PHE A 58 2.99 -3.10 -2.31
C PHE A 58 2.36 -3.81 -1.11
N SER A 59 2.92 -3.67 0.10
CA SER A 59 2.40 -4.36 1.29
C SER A 59 0.98 -3.92 1.65
N LEU A 60 0.68 -2.62 1.53
CA LEU A 60 -0.68 -2.11 1.71
C LEU A 60 -1.64 -2.67 0.66
N GLY A 61 -1.19 -2.81 -0.59
CA GLY A 61 -1.97 -3.47 -1.64
C GLY A 61 -2.29 -4.93 -1.32
N LEU A 62 -1.29 -5.69 -0.88
CA LEU A 62 -1.47 -7.09 -0.49
C LEU A 62 -2.42 -7.23 0.72
N LEU A 63 -2.22 -6.43 1.77
CA LEU A 63 -3.06 -6.46 2.97
C LEU A 63 -4.49 -5.98 2.69
N HIS A 64 -4.67 -5.01 1.78
CA HIS A 64 -5.99 -4.57 1.36
C HIS A 64 -6.79 -5.71 0.73
N ASN A 65 -6.16 -6.54 -0.08
CA ASN A 65 -6.80 -7.67 -0.76
C ASN A 65 -6.82 -8.98 0.06
N LEU A 66 -6.10 -9.04 1.19
CA LEU A 66 -5.99 -10.25 2.00
C LEU A 66 -7.35 -10.66 2.61
N GLU A 67 -7.71 -11.93 2.42
CA GLU A 67 -8.87 -12.57 3.01
C GLU A 67 -8.47 -13.50 4.16
N VAL A 68 -8.60 -13.02 5.40
CA VAL A 68 -8.10 -13.71 6.62
C VAL A 68 -8.73 -15.09 6.83
N LYS A 69 -9.98 -15.29 6.41
CA LYS A 69 -10.68 -16.58 6.56
C LYS A 69 -10.24 -17.64 5.53
N ARG A 70 -9.46 -17.26 4.51
CA ARG A 70 -8.99 -18.17 3.45
C ARG A 70 -7.59 -18.68 3.77
N PHE A 71 -7.50 -19.90 4.29
CA PHE A 71 -6.25 -20.57 4.65
C PHE A 71 -5.51 -21.13 3.43
N ARG A 72 -4.95 -20.24 2.61
CA ARG A 72 -4.09 -20.55 1.46
C ARG A 72 -3.11 -19.42 1.21
N VAL A 73 -2.07 -19.68 0.41
CA VAL A 73 -1.19 -18.62 -0.10
C VAL A 73 -2.02 -17.68 -0.99
N GLN A 74 -1.96 -16.38 -0.72
CA GLN A 74 -2.70 -15.35 -1.47
C GLN A 74 -1.77 -14.34 -2.15
N SER A 75 -0.50 -14.30 -1.78
CA SER A 75 0.49 -13.36 -2.33
C SER A 75 1.90 -13.94 -2.18
N LEU A 76 2.79 -13.59 -3.11
CA LEU A 76 4.20 -13.95 -3.09
C LEU A 76 5.02 -12.67 -3.30
N VAL A 77 5.96 -12.40 -2.41
CA VAL A 77 6.95 -11.32 -2.55
C VAL A 77 8.30 -11.97 -2.78
N LEU A 78 8.94 -11.63 -3.89
CA LEU A 78 10.28 -12.11 -4.23
C LEU A 78 11.27 -10.97 -3.98
N CYS A 79 12.40 -11.30 -3.36
CA CYS A 79 13.54 -10.40 -3.19
C CYS A 79 14.80 -11.13 -3.66
N PRO A 80 15.82 -10.39 -4.15
CA PRO A 80 17.13 -10.97 -4.49
C PRO A 80 17.81 -11.65 -3.31
#